data_AF-A0A838HU80-F1
#
_entry.id   AF-A0A838HU80-F1
#
_cell.length_a   1.000
_cell.length_b   1.000
_cell.length_c   1.000
_cell.angle_alpha   90.00
_cell.angle_beta   90.00
_cell.angle_gamma   90.00
#
_symmetry.space_group_name_H-M   'P 1'
#
loop_
_entity.id
_entity.type
_entity.pdbx_description
1 polymer ?
#
loop_
_entity_poly.entity_id
_entity_poly.type
_entity_poly.pdbx_seq_one_letter_code
_entity_poly.pdbx_strand_id
1 'polypeptide(L)'
;MRRFASGVLGKEAYEQLPPERKQQMGENLGALRAQLLGAGFPPLAEEDVRGVEAPTLLLTGERSPAALRRLTDRLHELVPNSRRVEIAAASHRMHEENPDAVNEAILGFVAERG
;
A
#
# COMPACT_ATOMS: atom_id res chain seq x y z
N MET A 1 15.89 -11.27 1.89
CA MET A 1 14.68 -10.86 1.17
C MET A 1 13.38 -11.38 1.76
N ARG A 2 13.26 -12.69 1.98
CA ARG A 2 12.06 -13.31 2.56
C ARG A 2 11.45 -12.55 3.76
N ARG A 3 12.24 -12.17 4.77
CA ARG A 3 11.74 -11.44 5.96
C ARG A 3 11.09 -10.11 5.62
N PHE A 4 11.75 -9.30 4.79
CA PHE A 4 11.22 -8.02 4.35
C PHE A 4 9.93 -8.22 3.52
N ALA A 5 9.99 -9.09 2.51
CA ALA A 5 8.87 -9.37 1.63
C ALA A 5 7.64 -9.92 2.39
N SER A 6 7.85 -10.81 3.36
CA SER A 6 6.77 -11.31 4.22
C SER A 6 6.20 -10.21 5.12
N GLY A 7 7.04 -9.27 5.57
CA GLY A 7 6.62 -8.13 6.37
C GLY A 7 5.80 -7.09 5.61
N VAL A 8 6.02 -6.96 4.30
CA VAL A 8 5.30 -6.01 3.43
C VAL A 8 4.05 -6.63 2.79
N LEU A 9 4.13 -7.90 2.36
CA LEU A 9 3.01 -8.56 1.68
C LEU A 9 2.08 -9.28 2.64
N GLY A 10 2.54 -9.62 3.84
CA GLY A 10 1.93 -10.62 4.71
C GLY A 10 2.58 -12.00 4.49
N LYS A 11 2.65 -12.80 5.56
CA LYS A 11 3.37 -14.07 5.55
C LYS A 11 2.74 -15.08 4.60
N GLU A 12 1.43 -15.34 4.71
CA GLU A 12 0.76 -16.30 3.84
C GLU A 12 0.82 -15.86 2.37
N ALA A 13 0.60 -14.56 2.11
CA ALA A 13 0.63 -14.00 0.76
C ALA A 13 2.00 -14.17 0.09
N TYR A 14 3.10 -13.97 0.83
CA TYR A 14 4.45 -14.19 0.31
C TYR A 14 4.73 -15.67 0.02
N GLU A 15 4.25 -16.58 0.87
CA GLU A 15 4.49 -18.02 0.69
C GLU A 15 3.80 -18.56 -0.56
N GLN A 16 2.62 -18.05 -0.90
CA GLN A 16 1.82 -18.42 -2.07
C GLN A 16 2.35 -17.86 -3.40
N LEU A 17 3.36 -16.97 -3.40
CA LEU A 17 3.90 -16.42 -4.64
C LEU A 17 4.57 -17.50 -5.52
N PRO A 18 4.35 -17.47 -6.85
CA PRO A 18 5.09 -18.30 -7.81
C PRO A 18 6.60 -18.11 -7.73
N PRO A 19 7.42 -19.14 -8.05
CA PRO A 19 8.88 -19.04 -8.05
C PRO A 19 9.41 -17.87 -8.88
N GLU A 20 8.82 -17.61 -10.04
CA GLU A 20 9.20 -16.55 -10.96
C GLU A 20 8.99 -15.17 -10.32
N ARG A 21 7.88 -14.98 -9.60
CA ARG A 21 7.63 -13.75 -8.83
C ARG A 21 8.63 -13.59 -7.69
N LYS A 22 8.97 -14.67 -6.98
CA LYS A 22 9.99 -14.63 -5.92
C LYS A 22 11.37 -14.26 -6.49
N GLN A 23 11.70 -14.76 -7.69
CA GLN A 23 12.92 -14.39 -8.41
C GLN A 23 12.91 -12.91 -8.79
N GLN A 24 11.86 -12.43 -9.44
CA GLN A 24 11.71 -11.02 -9.82
C GLN A 24 11.85 -10.07 -8.62
N MET A 25 11.23 -10.42 -7.48
CA MET A 25 11.41 -9.66 -6.23
C MET A 25 12.86 -9.67 -5.74
N GLY A 26 13.58 -10.77 -5.94
CA GLY A 26 15.01 -10.88 -5.65
C GLY A 26 15.87 -9.99 -6.55
N GLU A 27 15.54 -9.90 -7.84
CA GLU A 27 16.22 -9.04 -8.81
C GLU A 27 16.04 -7.54 -8.48
N ASN A 28 14.83 -7.15 -8.06
CA ASN A 28 14.52 -5.79 -7.62
C ASN A 28 15.10 -5.41 -6.24
N LEU A 29 15.78 -6.33 -5.56
CA LEU A 29 16.33 -6.10 -4.22
C LEU A 29 17.35 -4.96 -4.17
N GLY A 30 18.12 -4.74 -5.24
CA GLY A 30 19.12 -3.69 -5.29
C GLY A 30 18.50 -2.30 -5.09
N ALA A 31 17.43 -2.01 -5.83
CA ALA A 31 16.69 -0.75 -5.72
C ALA A 31 16.09 -0.57 -4.32
N LEU A 32 15.47 -1.63 -3.80
CA LEU A 32 14.87 -1.60 -2.46
C LEU A 32 15.92 -1.38 -1.36
N ARG A 33 17.10 -2.02 -1.46
CA ARG A 33 18.20 -1.81 -0.52
C ARG A 33 18.73 -0.38 -0.57
N ALA A 34 18.91 0.17 -1.77
CA ALA A 34 19.35 1.56 -1.91
C ALA A 34 18.36 2.53 -1.24
N GLN A 35 17.07 2.26 -1.34
CA GLN A 35 16.02 3.08 -0.74
C GLN A 35 15.91 2.92 0.78
N LEU A 36 16.07 1.71 1.31
CA LEU A 36 15.95 1.44 2.75
C LEU A 36 17.24 1.67 3.56
N LEU A 37 18.41 1.46 2.95
CA LEU A 37 19.71 1.50 3.62
C LEU A 37 20.60 2.64 3.15
N GLY A 38 20.23 3.34 2.07
CA GLY A 38 20.92 4.54 1.57
C GLY A 38 20.43 5.79 2.29
N ALA A 39 20.11 6.85 1.54
CA ALA A 39 19.61 8.10 2.10
C ALA A 39 18.22 7.98 2.75
N GLY A 40 17.55 6.85 2.60
CA GLY A 40 16.21 6.62 3.14
C GLY A 40 15.11 7.25 2.29
N PHE A 41 13.90 7.25 2.84
CA PHE A 41 12.82 8.09 2.35
C PHE A 41 13.01 9.51 2.90
N PRO A 42 12.72 10.56 2.11
CA PRO A 42 12.67 11.90 2.66
C PRO A 42 11.69 11.93 3.84
N PRO A 43 11.97 12.71 4.90
CA PRO A 43 11.03 12.85 5.99
C PRO A 43 9.70 13.38 5.45
N LEU A 44 8.59 12.79 5.91
CA LEU A 44 7.24 13.26 5.61
C LEU A 44 6.71 13.95 6.87
N ALA A 45 6.65 15.28 6.85
CA ALA A 45 6.10 16.03 7.97
C ALA A 45 4.57 15.95 7.95
N GLU A 46 3.94 16.02 9.13
CA GLU A 46 2.48 16.00 9.20
C GLU A 46 1.86 17.23 8.54
N GLU A 47 2.55 18.36 8.58
CA GLU A 47 2.15 19.61 7.95
C GLU A 47 2.05 19.47 6.43
N ASP A 48 2.99 18.73 5.81
CA ASP A 48 2.96 18.44 4.37
C ASP A 48 1.74 17.58 4.02
N VAL A 49 1.42 16.60 4.87
CA VAL A 49 0.25 15.72 4.68
C VAL A 49 -1.06 16.51 4.84
N ARG A 50 -1.14 17.40 5.83
CA ARG A 50 -2.32 18.27 6.04
C ARG A 50 -2.53 19.24 4.88
N GLY A 51 -1.46 19.61 4.17
CA GLY A 51 -1.50 20.45 2.97
C GLY A 51 -2.09 19.78 1.72
N VAL A 52 -2.41 18.48 1.77
CA VAL A 52 -3.04 17.77 0.65
C VAL A 52 -4.53 18.13 0.57
N GLU A 53 -4.85 19.17 -0.19
CA GLU A 53 -6.23 19.64 -0.37
C GLU A 53 -7.04 18.78 -1.35
N ALA A 54 -6.36 18.11 -2.29
CA ALA A 54 -7.00 17.27 -3.29
C ALA A 54 -7.80 16.12 -2.62
N PRO A 55 -9.02 15.81 -3.11
CA PRO A 55 -9.72 14.61 -2.67
C PRO A 55 -8.82 13.39 -2.80
N THR A 56 -8.71 12.60 -1.73
CA THR A 56 -7.76 11.48 -1.66
C THR A 56 -8.45 10.18 -1.30
N LEU A 57 -8.25 9.14 -2.11
CA LEU A 57 -8.68 7.78 -1.79
C LEU A 57 -7.50 6.99 -1.20
N LEU A 58 -7.68 6.43 -0.02
CA LEU A 58 -6.71 5.59 0.68
C LEU A 58 -7.22 4.14 0.68
N LEU A 59 -6.45 3.22 0.09
CA LEU A 59 -6.82 1.80 -0.04
C LEU A 59 -5.91 0.91 0.81
N THR A 60 -6.50 -0.04 1.52
CA THR A 60 -5.79 -1.14 2.18
C THR A 60 -6.48 -2.47 1.94
N GLY A 61 -5.76 -3.58 1.85
CA GLY A 61 -6.37 -4.91 1.96
C GLY A 61 -6.59 -5.29 3.42
N GLU A 62 -7.68 -6.00 3.72
CA GLU A 62 -8.05 -6.50 5.05
C GLU A 62 -6.87 -7.23 5.74
N ARG A 63 -6.17 -8.10 5.00
CA ARG A 63 -5.02 -8.89 5.48
C ARG A 63 -3.67 -8.17 5.31
N SER A 64 -3.66 -6.88 5.01
CA SER A 64 -2.40 -6.12 4.93
C SER A 64 -1.65 -6.17 6.27
N PRO A 65 -0.32 -6.07 6.28
CA PRO A 65 0.43 -5.93 7.51
C PRO A 65 -0.07 -4.76 8.37
N ALA A 66 -0.14 -4.95 9.68
CA ALA A 66 -0.70 -3.96 10.61
C ALA A 66 0.00 -2.60 10.55
N ALA A 67 1.31 -2.57 10.27
CA ALA A 67 2.06 -1.33 10.09
C ALA A 67 1.53 -0.48 8.92
N LEU A 68 1.17 -1.12 7.81
CA LEU A 68 0.65 -0.42 6.62
C LEU A 68 -0.78 0.09 6.85
N ARG A 69 -1.61 -0.68 7.58
CA ARG A 69 -2.92 -0.20 8.01
C ARG A 69 -2.80 1.03 8.91
N ARG A 70 -1.93 0.99 9.93
CA ARG A 70 -1.68 2.14 10.83
C ARG A 70 -1.19 3.39 10.10
N LEU A 71 -0.30 3.23 9.11
CA LEU A 71 0.15 4.35 8.29
C LEU A 71 -1.03 4.95 7.49
N THR A 72 -1.88 4.11 6.91
CA THR A 72 -3.09 4.53 6.20
C THR A 72 -4.05 5.25 7.13
N ASP A 73 -4.26 4.74 8.35
CA ASP A 73 -5.12 5.37 9.35
C ASP A 73 -4.58 6.75 9.72
N ARG A 74 -3.26 6.88 9.94
CA ARG A 74 -2.64 8.17 10.22
C ARG A 74 -2.77 9.16 9.06
N LEU A 75 -2.64 8.70 7.81
CA LEU A 75 -2.89 9.54 6.65
C LEU A 75 -4.35 9.99 6.59
N HIS A 76 -5.30 9.11 6.90
CA HIS A 76 -6.72 9.44 6.92
C HIS A 76 -7.07 10.49 7.98
N GLU A 77 -6.42 10.44 9.14
CA GLU A 77 -6.57 11.46 10.19
C GLU A 77 -6.02 12.84 9.79
N LEU A 78 -4.99 12.87 8.94
CA LEU A 78 -4.27 14.10 8.60
C LEU A 78 -4.76 14.75 7.30
N VAL A 79 -5.14 13.96 6.29
CA VAL A 79 -5.58 14.47 4.99
C VAL A 79 -7.04 14.93 5.07
N PRO A 80 -7.33 16.23 4.91
CA PRO A 80 -8.66 16.80 5.19
C PRO A 80 -9.80 16.19 4.38
N ASN A 81 -9.54 15.84 3.11
CA ASN A 81 -10.53 15.35 2.16
C ASN A 81 -10.30 13.89 1.78
N SER A 82 -9.98 13.05 2.77
CA SER A 82 -9.66 11.65 2.52
C SER A 82 -10.85 10.70 2.73
N ARG A 83 -10.88 9.63 1.93
CA ARG A 83 -11.77 8.48 2.11
C ARG A 83 -10.91 7.23 2.24
N ARG A 84 -11.15 6.42 3.27
CA ARG A 84 -10.49 5.12 3.44
C ARG A 84 -11.42 3.99 3.00
N VAL A 85 -10.91 3.08 2.19
CA VAL A 85 -11.61 1.85 1.79
C VAL A 85 -10.72 0.65 2.07
N GLU A 86 -11.30 -0.37 2.69
CA GLU A 86 -10.63 -1.64 2.94
C GLU A 86 -11.16 -2.71 1.97
N ILE A 87 -10.26 -3.35 1.24
CA ILE A 87 -10.57 -4.42 0.29
C ILE A 87 -10.65 -5.74 1.04
N ALA A 88 -11.86 -6.30 1.10
CA ALA A 88 -12.14 -7.55 1.76
C ALA A 88 -11.35 -8.71 1.14
N ALA A 89 -10.96 -9.66 2.00
CA ALA A 89 -10.25 -10.86 1.62
C ALA A 89 -9.00 -10.61 0.74
N ALA A 90 -8.31 -9.49 0.95
CA ALA A 90 -7.11 -9.11 0.21
C ALA A 90 -5.93 -8.72 1.12
N SER A 91 -4.71 -9.00 0.68
CA SER A 91 -3.46 -8.59 1.33
C SER A 91 -3.02 -7.19 0.88
N HIS A 92 -1.76 -6.81 1.15
CA HIS A 92 -1.20 -5.57 0.59
C HIS A 92 -1.18 -5.56 -0.95
N ARG A 93 -1.23 -6.73 -1.60
CA ARG A 93 -1.37 -6.88 -3.06
C ARG A 93 -2.83 -6.88 -3.49
N MET A 94 -3.69 -6.11 -2.84
CA MET A 94 -5.13 -6.08 -3.11
C MET A 94 -5.50 -5.85 -4.58
N HIS A 95 -4.67 -5.10 -5.32
CA HIS A 95 -4.84 -4.86 -6.75
C HIS A 95 -4.56 -6.10 -7.62
N GLU A 96 -3.73 -7.04 -7.16
CA GLU A 96 -3.52 -8.32 -7.84
C GLU A 96 -4.52 -9.39 -7.37
N GLU A 97 -4.89 -9.36 -6.09
CA GLU A 97 -5.74 -10.38 -5.46
C GLU A 97 -7.24 -10.15 -5.68
N ASN A 98 -7.68 -8.89 -5.76
CA ASN A 98 -9.07 -8.50 -6.00
C ASN A 98 -9.12 -7.22 -6.85
N PRO A 99 -8.73 -7.31 -8.15
CA PRO A 99 -8.68 -6.16 -9.05
C PRO A 99 -10.05 -5.52 -9.23
N ASP A 100 -11.14 -6.31 -9.23
CA ASP A 100 -12.50 -5.80 -9.44
C ASP A 100 -12.92 -4.85 -8.32
N ALA A 101 -12.74 -5.24 -7.05
CA ALA A 101 -13.09 -4.39 -5.92
C ALA A 101 -12.21 -3.12 -5.85
N VAL A 102 -10.93 -3.22 -6.22
CA VAL A 102 -10.05 -2.06 -6.32
C VAL A 102 -10.51 -1.12 -7.42
N ASN A 103 -10.83 -1.65 -8.60
CA ASN A 103 -11.32 -0.86 -9.73
C ASN A 103 -12.65 -0.18 -9.40
N GLU A 104 -13.58 -0.89 -8.75
CA GLU A 104 -14.86 -0.31 -8.30
C GLU A 104 -14.63 0.85 -7.33
N ALA A 105 -13.76 0.68 -6.33
CA ALA A 105 -13.45 1.75 -5.37
C ALA A 105 -12.84 2.98 -6.05
N ILE A 106 -11.93 2.78 -7.01
CA ILE A 106 -11.30 3.85 -7.78
C ILE A 106 -12.34 4.55 -8.68
N LEU A 107 -13.09 3.80 -9.47
CA LEU A 107 -14.06 4.36 -10.42
C LEU A 107 -15.19 5.10 -9.69
N GLY A 108 -15.69 4.55 -8.59
CA GLY A 108 -16.68 5.22 -7.75
C GLY A 108 -16.15 6.53 -7.17
N PHE A 109 -14.92 6.53 -6.67
CA PHE A 109 -14.29 7.74 -6.15
C PHE A 109 -14.09 8.84 -7.21
N VAL A 110 -13.67 8.45 -8.42
CA VAL A 110 -13.48 9.40 -9.53
C VAL A 110 -14.82 9.92 -10.04
N ALA A 111 -15.85 9.07 -10.15
CA ALA A 111 -17.17 9.47 -10.64
C ALA A 111 -17.90 10.48 -9.71
N GLU A 112 -17.68 10.41 -8.40
CA GLU A 112 -18.23 11.37 -7.43
C GLU A 112 -17.62 12.78 -7.56
N ARG A 113 -16.49 12.91 -8.28
CA ARG A 113 -15.68 14.14 -8.35
C ARG A 113 -15.45 14.62 -9.79
N GLY A 114 -16.04 13.94 -10.78
CA GLY A 114 -15.99 14.27 -12.21
C GLY A 114 -17.13 15.17 -12.66
#